data_AF-A0A926A3C3-F1
#
_entry.id   AF-A0A926A3C3-F1
#
_cell.length_a   1.000
_cell.length_b   1.000
_cell.length_c   1.000
_cell.angle_alpha   90.00
_cell.angle_beta   90.00
_cell.angle_gamma   90.00
#
_symmetry.space_group_name_H-M   'P 1'
#
loop_
_entity.id
_entity.type
_entity.pdbx_description
1 polymer ?
#
loop_
_entity_poly.entity_id
_entity_poly.type
_entity_poly.pdbx_seq_one_letter_code
_entity_poly.pdbx_strand_id
1 'polypeptide(L)'
;LAVVSGLGFGGSTLAVRAAHVQGGMDPATLLAQPASYLVIGFWAIGLVGYSAALSRGEVSSMTALLTVTEVLVPGLVAIALLGDPVRPGWEPLLALGLAVAVAGVVVLARTPGKRPRR
;
A
#
# COMPACT_ATOMS: atom_id res chain seq x y z
N LEU A 1 8.16 -5.66 -9.16
CA LEU A 1 6.70 -5.75 -9.41
C LEU A 1 5.89 -5.69 -8.11
N ALA A 2 6.23 -6.45 -7.06
CA ALA A 2 5.54 -6.36 -5.76
C ALA A 2 5.55 -4.93 -5.15
N VAL A 3 6.68 -4.23 -5.18
CA VAL A 3 6.76 -2.83 -4.71
C VAL A 3 5.88 -1.90 -5.55
N VAL A 4 5.94 -2.01 -6.89
CA VAL A 4 5.09 -1.21 -7.80
C VAL A 4 3.61 -1.49 -7.55
N SER A 5 3.26 -2.73 -7.27
CA SER A 5 1.91 -3.13 -6.92
C SER A 5 1.45 -2.55 -5.59
N GLY A 6 2.30 -2.63 -4.55
CA GLY A 6 2.02 -2.01 -3.26
C GLY A 6 1.88 -0.49 -3.36
N LEU A 7 2.68 0.17 -4.21
CA LEU A 7 2.50 1.59 -4.54
C LEU A 7 1.19 1.85 -5.28
N GLY A 8 0.79 0.96 -6.18
CA GLY A 8 -0.50 1.01 -6.85
C GLY A 8 -1.65 0.98 -5.85
N PHE A 9 -1.72 -0.03 -5.00
CA PHE A 9 -2.78 -0.11 -3.98
C PHE A 9 -2.69 1.04 -2.96
N GLY A 10 -1.50 1.42 -2.52
CA GLY A 10 -1.28 2.58 -1.64
C GLY A 10 -1.71 3.90 -2.28
N GLY A 11 -1.51 4.07 -3.59
CA GLY A 11 -2.01 5.22 -4.34
C GLY A 11 -3.54 5.30 -4.34
N SER A 12 -4.23 4.15 -4.34
CA SER A 12 -5.69 4.12 -4.28
C SER A 12 -6.23 4.63 -2.94
N THR A 13 -5.59 4.28 -1.82
CA THR A 13 -5.96 4.82 -0.49
C THR A 13 -5.67 6.32 -0.37
N LEU A 14 -4.58 6.80 -0.96
CA LEU A 14 -4.31 8.24 -1.04
C LEU A 14 -5.33 8.98 -1.90
N ALA A 15 -5.72 8.40 -3.04
CA ALA A 15 -6.75 8.98 -3.90
C ALA A 15 -8.09 9.11 -3.17
N VAL A 16 -8.46 8.12 -2.34
CA VAL A 16 -9.65 8.21 -1.47
C VAL A 16 -9.52 9.31 -0.42
N ARG A 17 -8.37 9.45 0.27
CA ARG A 17 -8.19 10.52 1.27
C ARG A 17 -8.15 11.91 0.64
N ALA A 18 -7.55 12.04 -0.54
CA ALA A 18 -7.50 13.28 -1.30
C ALA A 18 -8.87 13.64 -1.89
N ALA A 19 -9.73 12.64 -2.14
CA ALA A 19 -11.13 12.86 -2.48
C ALA A 19 -11.85 13.45 -1.27
N HIS A 20 -11.84 14.77 -1.15
CA HIS A 20 -12.75 15.49 -0.28
C HIS A 20 -14.18 15.28 -0.81
N VAL A 21 -14.89 14.28 -0.28
CA VAL A 21 -16.30 14.02 -0.59
C VAL A 21 -17.14 15.11 0.07
N GLN A 22 -17.20 16.28 -0.55
CA GLN A 22 -18.01 17.42 -0.10
C GLN A 22 -19.48 17.33 -0.55
N GLY A 23 -19.97 16.16 -1.02
CA GLY A 23 -21.24 16.08 -1.75
C GLY A 23 -22.19 14.92 -1.42
N GLY A 24 -21.97 14.16 -0.35
CA GLY A 24 -22.81 12.99 -0.01
C GLY A 24 -22.54 11.75 -0.86
N MET A 25 -23.12 10.60 -0.47
CA MET A 25 -22.94 9.29 -1.14
C MET A 25 -23.87 9.10 -2.34
N ASP A 26 -23.99 10.11 -3.21
CA ASP A 26 -24.75 9.96 -4.45
C ASP A 26 -23.87 9.34 -5.55
N PRO A 27 -24.19 8.16 -6.11
CA PRO A 27 -23.35 7.46 -7.09
C PRO A 27 -23.04 8.29 -8.34
N ALA A 28 -23.96 9.16 -8.77
CA ALA A 28 -23.76 10.03 -9.93
C ALA A 28 -22.66 11.07 -9.66
N THR A 29 -22.64 11.63 -8.45
CA THR A 29 -21.65 12.64 -8.04
C THR A 29 -20.27 12.00 -7.88
N LEU A 30 -20.20 10.76 -7.38
CA LEU A 30 -18.94 10.01 -7.28
C LEU A 30 -18.34 9.67 -8.65
N LEU A 31 -19.17 9.33 -9.65
CA LEU A 31 -18.70 9.07 -11.01
C LEU A 31 -18.19 10.32 -11.71
N ALA A 32 -18.71 11.50 -11.37
CA ALA A 32 -18.23 12.76 -11.91
C ALA A 32 -16.87 13.19 -11.32
N GLN A 33 -16.45 12.61 -10.18
CA GLN A 33 -15.22 12.99 -9.51
C GLN A 33 -13.99 12.31 -10.13
N PRO A 34 -12.93 13.09 -10.48
CA PRO A 34 -11.70 12.53 -11.06
C PRO A 34 -10.99 11.55 -10.10
N ALA A 35 -11.18 11.71 -8.79
CA ALA A 35 -10.58 10.83 -7.79
C ALA A 35 -11.06 9.38 -7.90
N SER A 36 -12.32 9.14 -8.26
CA SER A 36 -12.85 7.77 -8.45
C SER A 36 -12.12 7.01 -9.55
N TYR A 37 -11.77 7.71 -10.64
CA TYR A 37 -10.98 7.12 -11.72
C TYR A 37 -9.53 6.87 -11.30
N LEU A 38 -8.94 7.74 -10.48
CA LEU A 38 -7.60 7.52 -9.92
C LEU A 38 -7.57 6.28 -9.04
N VAL A 39 -8.57 6.08 -8.17
CA VAL A 39 -8.69 4.88 -7.33
C VAL A 39 -8.68 3.61 -8.18
N ILE A 40 -9.49 3.58 -9.24
CA ILE A 40 -9.58 2.42 -10.15
C ILE A 40 -8.25 2.21 -10.89
N GLY A 41 -7.63 3.27 -11.40
CA GLY A 41 -6.35 3.18 -12.11
C GLY A 41 -5.23 2.64 -11.22
N PHE A 42 -5.11 3.18 -10.00
CA PHE A 42 -4.15 2.73 -9.00
C PHE A 42 -4.39 1.28 -8.57
N TRP A 43 -5.66 0.90 -8.36
CA TRP A 43 -6.04 -0.47 -8.05
C TRP A 43 -5.67 -1.44 -9.18
N ALA A 44 -5.92 -1.07 -10.44
CA ALA A 44 -5.57 -1.90 -11.60
C ALA A 44 -4.05 -2.12 -11.71
N ILE A 45 -3.25 -1.07 -11.51
CA ILE A 45 -1.78 -1.17 -11.46
C ILE A 45 -1.35 -2.10 -10.32
N GLY A 46 -1.98 -1.96 -9.15
CA GLY A 46 -1.80 -2.85 -8.01
C GLY A 46 -2.03 -4.30 -8.38
N LEU A 47 -3.22 -4.62 -8.92
CA LEU A 47 -3.64 -5.98 -9.23
C LEU A 47 -2.76 -6.65 -10.29
N VAL A 48 -2.49 -5.95 -11.39
CA VAL A 48 -1.64 -6.46 -12.48
C VAL A 48 -0.21 -6.66 -12.00
N GLY A 49 0.34 -5.68 -11.27
CA GLY A 49 1.68 -5.75 -10.71
C GLY A 49 1.82 -6.90 -9.71
N TYR A 50 0.80 -7.16 -8.90
CA TYR A 50 0.82 -8.24 -7.92
C TYR A 50 0.76 -9.60 -8.61
N SER A 51 -0.17 -9.75 -9.55
CA SER A 51 -0.31 -10.97 -10.35
C SER A 51 1.01 -11.32 -11.04
N ALA A 52 1.64 -10.33 -11.68
CA ALA A 52 2.93 -10.52 -12.34
C ALA A 52 4.09 -10.77 -11.35
N ALA A 53 4.03 -10.22 -10.13
CA ALA A 53 5.00 -10.53 -9.08
C ALA A 53 4.88 -11.98 -8.61
N LEU A 54 3.65 -12.47 -8.39
CA LEU A 54 3.38 -13.85 -7.99
C LEU A 54 3.78 -14.86 -9.07
N SER A 55 3.63 -14.53 -10.35
CA SER A 55 4.07 -15.41 -11.44
C SER A 55 5.59 -15.60 -11.52
N ARG A 56 6.38 -14.69 -10.92
CA ARG A 56 7.84 -14.64 -11.07
C ARG A 56 8.60 -14.87 -9.76
N GLY A 57 7.91 -14.89 -8.63
CA GLY A 57 8.51 -14.91 -7.30
C GLY A 57 7.78 -15.82 -6.33
N GLU A 58 8.37 -15.97 -5.15
CA GLU A 58 7.72 -16.69 -4.06
C GLU A 58 6.57 -15.89 -3.47
N VAL A 59 5.41 -16.53 -3.30
CA VAL A 59 4.19 -15.89 -2.76
C VAL A 59 4.47 -15.18 -1.44
N SER A 60 5.11 -15.85 -0.47
CA SER A 60 5.37 -15.27 0.86
C SER A 60 6.18 -13.98 0.78
N SER A 61 7.30 -14.00 0.06
CA SER A 61 8.16 -12.82 -0.14
C SER A 61 7.45 -11.70 -0.90
N MET A 62 6.73 -12.03 -1.98
CA MET A 62 6.04 -11.04 -2.80
C MET A 62 4.88 -10.38 -2.05
N THR A 63 4.09 -11.15 -1.30
CA THR A 63 3.00 -10.61 -0.46
C THR A 63 3.56 -9.74 0.67
N ALA A 64 4.64 -10.14 1.34
CA ALA A 64 5.26 -9.33 2.38
C ALA A 64 5.73 -7.97 1.85
N LEU A 65 6.44 -7.95 0.72
CA LEU A 65 6.89 -6.73 0.05
C LEU A 65 5.72 -5.83 -0.37
N LEU A 66 4.65 -6.43 -0.90
CA LEU A 66 3.44 -5.71 -1.25
C LEU A 66 2.81 -5.02 -0.03
N THR A 67 2.48 -5.80 1.00
CA THR A 67 1.74 -5.31 2.17
C THR A 67 2.51 -4.20 2.89
N VAL A 68 3.84 -4.33 3.03
CA VAL A 68 4.63 -3.28 3.67
C VAL A 68 4.66 -2.00 2.85
N THR A 69 4.76 -2.11 1.52
CA THR A 69 4.82 -0.94 0.65
C THR A 69 3.47 -0.22 0.64
N GLU A 70 2.38 -0.98 0.54
CA GLU A 70 1.00 -0.46 0.55
C GLU A 70 0.63 0.21 1.87
N VAL A 71 1.24 -0.15 3.00
CA VAL A 71 0.95 0.49 4.29
C VAL A 71 1.88 1.66 4.56
N LEU A 72 3.20 1.44 4.42
CA LEU A 72 4.19 2.41 4.84
C LEU A 72 4.16 3.67 3.98
N VAL A 73 4.07 3.52 2.65
CA VAL A 73 4.12 4.67 1.74
C VAL A 73 2.93 5.60 1.93
N PRO A 74 1.66 5.17 1.83
CA PRO A 74 0.54 6.08 2.03
C PRO A 74 0.43 6.57 3.47
N GLY A 75 0.84 5.78 4.46
CA GLY A 75 0.92 6.23 5.86
C GLY A 75 1.89 7.40 6.04
N LEU A 76 3.11 7.28 5.52
CA LEU A 76 4.11 8.35 5.57
C LEU A 76 3.69 9.57 4.76
N VAL A 77 3.10 9.36 3.58
CA VAL A 77 2.58 10.44 2.75
C VAL A 77 1.44 11.19 3.46
N ALA A 78 0.55 10.49 4.16
CA ALA A 78 -0.52 11.12 4.93
C ALA A 78 0.03 12.01 6.06
N ILE A 79 1.01 11.51 6.81
CA ILE A 79 1.68 12.28 7.88
C ILE A 79 2.37 13.52 7.30
N ALA A 80 3.09 13.36 6.19
CA ALA A 80 3.90 14.43 5.61
C ALA A 80 3.08 15.48 4.84
N LEU A 81 2.03 15.08 4.12
CA LEU A 81 1.33 15.94 3.14
C LEU A 81 -0.13 16.21 3.47
N LEU A 82 -0.83 15.32 4.18
CA LEU A 82 -2.27 15.47 4.49
C LEU A 82 -2.52 16.06 5.87
N GLY A 83 -1.46 16.30 6.65
CA GLY A 83 -1.58 16.85 7.99
C GLY A 83 -2.22 15.87 8.97
N ASP A 84 -1.91 14.56 8.85
CA ASP A 84 -2.23 13.53 9.85
C ASP A 84 -1.04 13.38 10.83
N PRO A 85 -0.86 14.27 11.82
CA PRO A 85 0.30 14.21 12.70
C PRO A 85 0.26 12.95 13.56
N VAL A 86 1.46 12.43 13.81
CA VAL A 86 1.67 11.44 14.87
C VAL A 86 1.39 12.12 16.21
N ARG A 87 0.77 11.39 17.14
CA ARG A 87 0.55 11.88 18.49
C ARG A 87 1.88 12.37 19.10
N PRO A 88 1.94 13.56 19.73
CA PRO A 88 3.18 14.06 20.31
C PRO A 88 3.79 13.06 21.31
N GLY A 89 5.09 12.81 21.18
CA GLY A 89 5.84 11.85 22.00
C GLY A 89 5.75 10.39 21.52
N TRP A 90 5.02 10.10 20.44
CA TRP A 90 4.91 8.76 19.84
C TRP A 90 5.83 8.57 18.63
N GLU A 91 6.63 9.57 18.27
CA GLU A 91 7.59 9.52 17.17
C GLU A 91 8.58 8.34 17.32
N PRO A 92 9.13 8.04 18.53
CA PRO A 92 10.00 6.87 18.70
C PRO A 92 9.26 5.55 18.47
N LEU A 93 7.98 5.48 18.86
CA LEU A 93 7.18 4.28 18.70
C LEU A 93 6.81 4.04 17.23
N LEU A 94 6.51 5.11 16.48
CA LEU A 94 6.37 5.05 15.03
C LEU A 94 7.66 4.54 14.37
N ALA A 95 8.82 5.11 14.73
CA ALA A 95 10.11 4.71 14.18
C ALA A 95 10.42 3.24 14.49
N LEU A 96 10.13 2.78 15.71
CA LEU A 96 10.28 1.39 16.10
C LEU A 96 9.37 0.47 15.28
N GLY A 97 8.09 0.82 15.13
CA GLY A 97 7.13 0.06 14.33
C GLY A 97 7.55 -0.05 12.86
N LEU A 98 7.99 1.06 12.26
CA LEU A 98 8.57 1.10 10.92
C LEU A 98 9.79 0.17 10.80
N ALA A 99 10.72 0.27 11.73
CA ALA A 99 11.93 -0.55 11.73
C ALA A 99 11.60 -2.06 11.84
N VAL A 100 10.68 -2.43 12.74
CA VAL A 100 10.23 -3.81 12.91
C VAL A 100 9.54 -4.34 11.65
N ALA A 101 8.65 -3.55 11.04
CA ALA A 101 7.97 -3.94 9.81
C ALA A 101 8.95 -4.18 8.66
N VAL A 102 9.89 -3.25 8.44
CA VAL A 102 10.93 -3.36 7.41
C VAL A 102 11.83 -4.56 7.68
N ALA A 103 12.28 -4.75 8.93
CA ALA A 103 13.12 -5.88 9.31
C ALA A 103 12.41 -7.22 9.06
N GLY A 104 11.13 -7.34 9.45
CA GLY A 104 10.32 -8.53 9.19
C GLY A 104 10.22 -8.85 7.71
N VAL A 105 9.95 -7.85 6.86
CA VAL A 105 9.90 -8.04 5.40
C VAL A 105 11.26 -8.42 4.82
N VAL A 106 12.36 -7.85 5.31
CA VAL A 106 13.71 -8.23 4.86
C VAL A 106 14.02 -9.68 5.22
N VAL A 107 13.61 -10.14 6.40
CA VAL A 107 13.77 -11.55 6.83
C VAL A 107 12.94 -12.48 5.93
N LEU A 108 11.67 -12.15 5.70
CA LEU A 108 10.78 -12.92 4.82
C LEU A 108 11.33 -12.98 3.39
N ALA A 109 11.73 -11.84 2.82
CA ALA A 109 12.25 -11.74 1.46
C ALA A 109 13.55 -12.52 1.22
N ARG A 110 14.30 -12.83 2.30
CA ARG A 110 15.54 -13.61 2.25
C ARG A 110 15.33 -15.09 2.59
N THR A 111 14.16 -15.48 3.08
CA THR A 111 13.88 -16.86 3.46
C THR A 111 13.66 -17.70 2.19
N PRO A 112 14.42 -18.79 1.96
CA PRO A 112 14.21 -19.64 0.80
C PRO A 112 12.86 -20.36 0.89
N GLY A 113 12.02 -20.19 -0.14
CA GLY A 113 10.74 -20.87 -0.22
C GLY A 113 10.86 -22.39 -0.12
N LYS A 114 10.17 -22.98 0.85
CA LYS A 114 9.99 -24.43 0.94
C LYS A 114 9.13 -24.89 -0.24
N ARG A 115 9.76 -25.36 -1.31
CA ARG A 115 9.04 -26.08 -2.37
C ARG A 115 8.42 -27.36 -1.77
N PRO A 116 7.12 -27.63 -1.97
CA PRO A 116 6.56 -28.93 -1.64
C PRO A 116 7.29 -29.99 -2.46
N ARG A 117 7.89 -30.99 -1.80
CA ARG A 117 8.36 -32.20 -2.50
C ARG A 117 7.10 -32.91 -3.02
N ARG A 118 6.88 -32.84 -4.33
CA ARG A 118 5.99 -33.76 -5.04
C ARG A 118 6.66 -35.12 -5.16
#